data_AF-A0A9D8PWK9-F1
#
_entry.id   AF-A0A9D8PWK9-F1
#
_cell.length_a   1.000
_cell.length_b   1.000
_cell.length_c   1.000
_cell.angle_alpha   90.00
_cell.angle_beta   90.00
_cell.angle_gamma   90.00
#
_symmetry.space_group_name_H-M   'P 1'
#
loop_
_entity.id
_entity.type
_entity.pdbx_description
1 polymer ?
#
loop_
_entity_poly.entity_id
_entity_poly.type
_entity_poly.pdbx_seq_one_letter_code
_entity_poly.pdbx_strand_id
1 'polypeptide(L)'
;MAATVETPVPAPTVVRAGWRRITRLFGDIMPKGLYARSLIIIITPVVLLQAFIAFVFMEEHFRTVTARLSAAVVADIAAIIDIKNSYPQDADLTELTRIARQRLGLTISIMPGETLPPASARPFFSQLDQALSAEITRKIN
;
A
#
# COMPACT_ATOMS: atom_id res chain seq x y z
N MET A 1 51.84 -22.75 -6.40
CA MET A 1 50.95 -23.85 -6.85
C MET A 1 49.63 -23.68 -6.12
N ALA A 2 48.73 -22.85 -6.66
CA ALA A 2 47.39 -22.62 -6.11
C ALA A 2 46.43 -22.59 -7.30
N ALA A 3 45.67 -23.65 -7.47
CA ALA A 3 44.64 -23.76 -8.50
C ALA A 3 43.35 -23.15 -7.93
N THR A 4 42.99 -21.97 -8.42
CA THR A 4 41.65 -21.40 -8.26
C THR A 4 40.67 -22.23 -9.07
N VAL A 5 39.83 -22.98 -8.38
CA VAL A 5 38.67 -23.69 -8.96
C VAL A 5 37.60 -22.63 -9.25
N GLU A 6 37.40 -22.32 -10.53
CA GLU A 6 36.21 -21.57 -10.97
C GLU A 6 35.00 -22.50 -10.84
N THR A 7 34.09 -22.18 -9.92
CA THR A 7 32.79 -22.84 -9.84
C THR A 7 31.87 -22.24 -10.91
N PRO A 8 31.25 -23.06 -11.79
CA PRO A 8 30.36 -22.55 -12.81
C PRO A 8 29.07 -22.06 -12.16
N VAL A 9 28.76 -20.78 -12.32
CA VAL A 9 27.51 -20.16 -11.86
C VAL A 9 26.33 -20.83 -12.60
N PRO A 10 25.39 -21.50 -11.88
CA PRO A 10 24.26 -22.13 -12.53
C PRO A 10 23.33 -21.07 -13.13
N ALA A 11 23.13 -21.13 -14.45
CA ALA A 11 22.20 -20.25 -15.15
C ALA A 11 20.75 -20.50 -14.67
N PRO A 12 19.91 -19.46 -14.52
CA PRO A 12 18.53 -19.61 -14.05
C PRO A 12 17.65 -20.28 -15.13
N THR A 13 17.62 -21.61 -15.12
CA THR A 13 16.84 -22.43 -16.08
C THR A 13 15.33 -22.44 -15.80
N VAL A 14 14.93 -22.10 -14.57
CA VAL A 14 13.53 -22.10 -14.13
C VAL A 14 12.67 -21.04 -14.83
N VAL A 15 13.23 -19.86 -15.11
CA VAL A 15 12.52 -18.77 -15.81
C VAL A 15 12.21 -19.15 -17.27
N ARG A 16 13.14 -19.84 -17.94
CA ARG A 16 13.00 -20.26 -19.34
C ARG A 16 11.94 -21.35 -19.53
N ALA A 17 11.77 -22.25 -18.57
CA ALA A 17 10.81 -23.35 -18.65
C ALA A 17 9.35 -22.86 -18.51
N GLY A 18 9.10 -21.92 -17.58
CA GLY A 18 7.78 -21.30 -17.40
C GLY A 18 7.36 -20.48 -18.61
N TRP A 19 8.27 -19.67 -19.16
CA TRP A 19 8.01 -18.86 -20.35
C TRP A 19 7.64 -19.69 -21.58
N ARG A 20 8.27 -20.86 -21.77
CA ARG A 20 7.94 -21.80 -22.86
C ARG A 20 6.55 -22.43 -22.73
N ARG A 21 6.04 -22.66 -21.52
CA ARG A 21 4.68 -23.19 -21.32
C ARG A 21 3.62 -22.14 -21.60
N ILE A 22 3.84 -20.91 -21.11
CA ILE A 22 2.94 -19.78 -21.37
C ILE A 22 2.87 -19.51 -22.87
N THR A 23 4.01 -19.33 -23.54
CA THR A 23 4.03 -19.05 -25.00
C THR A 23 3.42 -20.16 -25.86
N ARG A 24 3.51 -21.44 -25.43
CA ARG A 24 2.84 -22.56 -26.11
C ARG A 24 1.32 -22.58 -25.88
N LEU A 25 0.85 -22.37 -24.65
CA LEU A 25 -0.58 -22.24 -24.36
C LEU A 25 -1.23 -21.07 -25.10
N PHE A 26 -0.55 -19.92 -25.17
CA PHE A 26 -0.98 -18.79 -25.99
C PHE A 26 -0.98 -19.11 -27.50
N GLY A 27 -0.01 -19.91 -27.96
CA GLY A 27 0.05 -20.40 -29.34
C GLY A 27 -1.05 -21.42 -29.70
N ASP A 28 -1.46 -22.25 -28.74
CA ASP A 28 -2.50 -23.27 -28.90
C ASP A 28 -3.91 -22.68 -28.88
N ILE A 29 -4.11 -21.57 -28.14
CA ILE A 29 -5.35 -20.79 -28.13
C ILE A 29 -5.43 -19.88 -29.37
N MET A 30 -4.32 -19.67 -30.11
CA MET A 30 -4.30 -18.84 -31.31
C MET A 30 -5.01 -19.56 -32.47
N PRO A 31 -6.25 -19.17 -32.83
CA PRO A 31 -6.96 -19.79 -33.94
C PRO A 31 -6.20 -19.41 -35.23
N LYS A 32 -5.85 -20.40 -36.05
CA LYS A 32 -4.95 -20.23 -37.22
C LYS A 32 -5.55 -19.43 -38.39
N GLY A 33 -6.69 -18.76 -38.18
CA GLY A 33 -7.36 -17.93 -39.18
C GLY A 33 -6.86 -16.49 -39.19
N LEU A 34 -6.87 -15.85 -40.35
CA LEU A 34 -6.54 -14.43 -40.52
C LEU A 34 -7.34 -13.53 -39.57
N TYR A 35 -8.63 -13.85 -39.37
CA TYR A 35 -9.53 -13.12 -38.48
C TYR A 35 -9.06 -13.04 -37.04
N ALA A 36 -8.51 -14.12 -36.48
CA ALA A 36 -8.09 -14.13 -35.09
C ALA A 36 -6.82 -13.29 -34.86
N ARG A 37 -5.89 -13.29 -35.84
CA ARG A 37 -4.73 -12.39 -35.81
C ARG A 37 -5.15 -10.92 -35.86
N SER A 38 -6.07 -10.58 -36.77
CA SER A 38 -6.59 -9.22 -36.88
C SER A 38 -7.29 -8.77 -35.59
N LEU A 39 -8.10 -9.66 -34.98
CA LEU A 39 -8.82 -9.37 -33.74
C LEU A 39 -7.87 -9.13 -32.55
N ILE A 40 -6.81 -9.94 -32.42
CA ILE A 40 -5.82 -9.79 -31.34
C ILE A 40 -5.08 -8.45 -31.48
N ILE A 41 -4.67 -8.03 -32.68
CA ILE A 41 -3.95 -6.76 -32.87
C ILE A 41 -4.81 -5.57 -32.43
N ILE A 42 -6.13 -5.64 -32.62
CA ILE A 42 -7.07 -4.58 -32.23
C ILE A 42 -7.33 -4.59 -30.72
N ILE A 43 -7.53 -5.76 -30.11
CA ILE A 43 -7.90 -5.88 -28.69
C ILE A 43 -6.68 -5.74 -27.76
N THR A 44 -5.50 -6.22 -28.17
CA THR A 44 -4.26 -6.19 -27.37
C THR A 44 -3.95 -4.79 -26.81
N PRO A 45 -3.93 -3.70 -27.61
CA PRO A 45 -3.62 -2.38 -27.06
C PRO A 45 -4.66 -1.91 -26.04
N VAL A 46 -5.94 -2.26 -26.22
CA VAL A 46 -7.00 -1.91 -25.27
C VAL A 46 -6.80 -2.62 -23.94
N VAL A 47 -6.50 -3.93 -23.97
CA VAL A 47 -6.25 -4.72 -22.76
C VAL A 47 -4.98 -4.27 -22.04
N LEU A 48 -3.92 -3.94 -22.79
CA LEU A 48 -2.69 -3.40 -22.21
C LEU A 48 -2.94 -2.06 -21.52
N LEU A 49 -3.68 -1.15 -22.18
CA LEU A 49 -4.06 0.12 -21.57
C LEU A 49 -4.95 -0.11 -20.34
N GLN A 50 -5.89 -1.04 -20.40
CA GLN A 50 -6.76 -1.39 -19.28
C GLN A 50 -5.96 -1.93 -18.08
N ALA A 51 -4.97 -2.79 -18.31
CA ALA A 51 -4.10 -3.30 -17.27
C ALA A 51 -3.26 -2.17 -16.63
N PHE A 52 -2.77 -1.24 -17.44
CA PHE A 52 -2.02 -0.08 -16.95
C PHE A 52 -2.89 0.84 -16.09
N ILE A 53 -4.11 1.15 -16.54
CA ILE A 53 -5.08 1.94 -15.77
C ILE A 53 -5.39 1.24 -14.44
N ALA A 54 -5.67 -0.06 -14.47
CA ALA A 54 -5.93 -0.85 -13.27
C ALA A 54 -4.72 -0.82 -12.31
N PHE A 55 -3.49 -0.95 -12.84
CA PHE A 55 -2.27 -0.88 -12.05
C PHE A 55 -2.10 0.47 -11.34
N VAL A 56 -2.24 1.59 -12.07
CA VAL A 56 -2.14 2.93 -11.49
C VAL A 56 -3.26 3.17 -10.47
N PHE A 57 -4.48 2.73 -10.76
CA PHE A 57 -5.61 2.87 -9.85
C PHE A 57 -5.40 2.09 -8.55
N MET A 58 -4.84 0.88 -8.62
CA MET A 58 -4.55 0.07 -7.42
C MET A 58 -3.54 0.76 -6.51
N GLU A 59 -2.47 1.35 -7.05
CA GLU A 59 -1.48 2.11 -6.28
C GLU A 59 -2.14 3.27 -5.50
N GLU A 60 -3.00 4.04 -6.17
CA GLU A 60 -3.73 5.14 -5.52
C GLU A 60 -4.77 4.64 -4.51
N HIS A 61 -5.42 3.53 -4.82
CA HIS A 61 -6.40 2.91 -3.93
C HIS A 61 -5.74 2.47 -2.61
N PHE A 62 -4.57 1.83 -2.66
CA PHE A 62 -3.85 1.43 -1.44
C PHE A 62 -3.50 2.63 -0.57
N ARG A 63 -3.01 3.73 -1.17
CA ARG A 63 -2.71 4.97 -0.42
C ARG A 63 -3.94 5.50 0.30
N THR A 64 -5.07 5.55 -0.41
CA THR A 64 -6.34 6.04 0.15
C THR A 64 -6.88 5.13 1.25
N VAL A 65 -6.87 3.81 1.04
CA VAL A 65 -7.38 2.84 2.02
C VAL A 65 -6.54 2.86 3.30
N THR A 66 -5.22 2.87 3.19
CA THR A 66 -4.34 2.95 4.37
C THR A 66 -4.57 4.25 5.12
N ALA A 67 -4.66 5.40 4.44
CA ALA A 67 -4.94 6.68 5.08
C ALA A 67 -6.29 6.68 5.83
N ARG A 68 -7.33 6.11 5.21
CA ARG A 68 -8.66 6.01 5.84
C ARG A 68 -8.67 5.07 7.04
N LEU A 69 -8.00 3.93 6.96
CA LEU A 69 -7.88 2.98 8.08
C LEU A 69 -7.10 3.60 9.24
N SER A 70 -5.96 4.26 8.96
CA SER A 70 -5.19 4.97 9.99
C SER A 70 -6.01 6.09 10.64
N ALA A 71 -6.76 6.86 9.86
CA ALA A 71 -7.63 7.92 10.39
C ALA A 71 -8.73 7.36 11.31
N ALA A 72 -9.36 6.24 10.93
CA ALA A 72 -10.36 5.57 11.75
C ALA A 72 -9.76 5.09 13.09
N VAL A 73 -8.61 4.40 13.05
CA VAL A 73 -7.93 3.92 14.26
C VAL A 73 -7.51 5.09 15.18
N VAL A 74 -7.04 6.20 14.62
CA VAL A 74 -6.70 7.40 15.41
C VAL A 74 -7.93 8.00 16.07
N ALA A 75 -9.08 8.03 15.38
CA ALA A 75 -10.34 8.50 15.96
C ALA A 75 -10.81 7.59 17.11
N ASP A 76 -10.66 6.28 16.96
CA ASP A 76 -10.98 5.31 18.02
C ASP A 76 -10.09 5.50 19.26
N ILE A 77 -8.79 5.73 19.08
CA ILE A 77 -7.86 6.02 20.18
C ILE A 77 -8.21 7.36 20.85
N ALA A 78 -8.50 8.40 20.07
CA ALA A 78 -8.90 9.71 20.59
C ALA A 78 -10.18 9.60 21.44
N ALA A 79 -11.17 8.85 20.99
CA ALA A 79 -12.39 8.59 21.74
C ALA A 79 -12.12 7.90 23.09
N ILE A 80 -11.22 6.90 23.14
CA ILE A 80 -10.83 6.26 24.40
C ILE A 80 -10.17 7.25 25.36
N ILE A 81 -9.28 8.12 24.85
CA ILE A 81 -8.61 9.16 25.64
C ILE A 81 -9.62 10.16 26.19
N ASP A 82 -10.57 10.61 25.37
CA ASP A 82 -11.60 11.57 25.78
C ASP A 82 -12.55 10.99 26.83
N ILE A 83 -12.94 9.71 26.69
CA ILE A 83 -13.75 9.00 27.70
C ILE A 83 -12.99 8.93 29.03
N LYS A 84 -11.70 8.56 29.00
CA LYS A 84 -10.85 8.53 30.21
C LYS A 84 -10.75 9.91 30.88
N ASN A 85 -10.55 10.97 30.09
CA ASN A 85 -10.42 12.33 30.62
C ASN A 85 -11.74 12.88 31.17
N SER A 86 -12.88 12.48 30.58
CA SER A 86 -14.22 12.93 31.00
C SER A 86 -14.72 12.20 32.25
N TYR A 87 -14.30 10.95 32.47
CA TYR A 87 -14.66 10.13 33.62
C TYR A 87 -13.42 9.67 34.40
N PRO A 88 -12.70 10.60 35.08
CA PRO A 88 -11.50 10.26 35.85
C PRO A 88 -11.79 9.49 37.16
N GLN A 89 -13.07 9.23 37.48
CA GLN A 89 -13.53 8.71 38.76
C GLN A 89 -13.71 7.19 38.78
N ASP A 90 -13.77 6.54 37.61
CA ASP A 90 -13.85 5.08 37.51
C ASP A 90 -12.44 4.49 37.66
N ALA A 91 -12.08 4.10 38.89
CA ALA A 91 -10.86 3.37 39.19
C ALA A 91 -10.77 2.02 38.45
N ASP A 92 -11.90 1.52 37.95
CA ASP A 92 -11.99 0.24 37.25
C ASP A 92 -11.93 0.43 35.73
N LEU A 93 -10.71 0.62 35.22
CA LEU A 93 -10.40 0.69 33.78
C LEU A 93 -10.72 -0.63 33.03
N THR A 94 -11.21 -1.65 33.74
CA THR A 94 -11.62 -2.95 33.22
C THR A 94 -12.73 -2.82 32.17
N GLU A 95 -13.74 -1.99 32.40
CA GLU A 95 -14.83 -1.80 31.44
C GLU A 95 -14.35 -1.09 30.16
N LEU A 96 -13.50 -0.07 30.30
CA LEU A 96 -12.90 0.63 29.15
C LEU A 96 -12.01 -0.33 28.33
N THR A 97 -11.23 -1.18 29.00
CA THR A 97 -10.38 -2.20 28.38
C THR A 97 -11.22 -3.26 27.67
N ARG A 98 -12.36 -3.67 28.26
CA ARG A 98 -13.30 -4.61 27.65
C ARG A 98 -13.91 -4.04 26.37
N ILE A 99 -14.37 -2.79 26.39
CA ILE A 99 -14.95 -2.11 25.23
C ILE A 99 -13.91 -1.96 24.11
N ALA A 100 -12.69 -1.54 24.44
CA ALA A 100 -11.60 -1.42 23.49
C ALA A 100 -11.29 -2.76 22.78
N ARG A 101 -11.22 -3.86 23.54
CA ARG A 101 -10.97 -5.18 22.96
C ARG A 101 -12.13 -5.71 22.13
N GLN A 102 -13.35 -5.63 22.64
CA GLN A 102 -14.51 -6.29 22.02
C GLN A 102 -15.09 -5.50 20.84
N ARG A 103 -15.05 -4.17 20.88
CA ARG A 103 -15.66 -3.32 19.85
C ARG A 103 -14.66 -2.70 18.90
N LEU A 104 -13.47 -2.35 19.38
CA LEU A 104 -12.45 -1.67 18.59
C LEU A 104 -11.31 -2.60 18.18
N GLY A 105 -11.24 -3.83 18.73
CA GLY A 105 -10.15 -4.77 18.48
C GLY A 105 -8.79 -4.28 19.03
N LEU A 106 -8.79 -3.29 19.93
CA LEU A 106 -7.59 -2.67 20.48
C LEU A 106 -7.23 -3.30 21.83
N THR A 107 -5.96 -3.64 22.00
CA THR A 107 -5.40 -4.00 23.32
C THR A 107 -4.75 -2.77 23.92
N ILE A 108 -5.37 -2.21 24.94
CA ILE A 108 -4.87 -1.02 25.64
C ILE A 108 -4.25 -1.41 26.98
N SER A 109 -3.15 -0.74 27.34
CA SER A 109 -2.51 -0.80 28.66
C SER A 109 -2.28 0.63 29.13
N ILE A 110 -2.70 0.95 30.36
CA ILE A 110 -2.65 2.31 30.90
C ILE A 110 -1.54 2.35 31.95
N MET A 111 -0.47 3.09 31.65
CA MET A 111 0.68 3.27 32.52
C MET A 111 0.55 4.60 33.28
N PRO A 112 0.46 4.60 34.63
CA PRO A 112 0.35 5.83 35.41
C PRO A 112 1.67 6.63 35.36
N GLY A 113 1.58 7.94 35.09
CA GLY A 113 2.72 8.87 35.19
C GLY A 113 3.46 9.16 33.88
N GLU A 114 3.10 8.50 32.78
CA GLU A 114 3.67 8.78 31.46
C GLU A 114 2.80 9.82 30.72
N THR A 115 3.41 10.89 30.23
CA THR A 115 2.72 11.89 29.40
C THR A 115 2.78 11.47 27.95
N LEU A 116 1.72 11.73 27.19
CA LEU A 116 1.72 11.45 25.76
C LEU A 116 2.88 12.22 25.11
N PRO A 117 3.70 11.56 24.25
CA PRO A 117 4.73 12.26 23.51
C PRO A 117 4.10 13.42 22.73
N PRO A 118 4.78 14.57 22.63
CA PRO A 118 4.23 15.74 21.94
C PRO A 118 3.85 15.34 20.51
N ALA A 119 2.67 15.77 20.06
CA ALA A 119 2.18 15.46 18.72
C ALA A 119 3.22 15.93 17.69
N SER A 120 3.90 14.98 17.04
CA SER A 120 4.85 15.29 15.98
C SER A 120 4.14 16.13 14.92
N ALA A 121 4.70 17.31 14.62
CA ALA A 121 4.11 18.26 13.68
C ALA A 121 3.80 17.54 12.36
N ARG A 122 2.54 17.61 11.90
CA ARG A 122 2.13 17.04 10.61
C ARG A 122 3.08 17.61 9.55
N PRO A 123 3.76 16.77 8.74
CA PRO A 123 4.72 17.28 7.77
C PRO A 123 3.98 18.23 6.82
N PHE A 124 4.28 19.52 6.92
CA PHE A 124 3.70 20.60 6.11
C PHE A 124 4.06 20.49 4.61
N PHE A 125 4.71 19.40 4.20
CA PHE A 125 5.50 19.29 2.98
C PHE A 125 5.34 17.90 2.34
N SER A 126 4.39 17.75 1.41
CA SER A 126 4.57 16.70 0.41
C SER A 126 4.02 17.07 -0.96
N GLN A 127 2.95 17.87 -1.05
CA GLN A 127 2.34 18.22 -2.34
C GLN A 127 2.07 19.73 -2.49
N LEU A 128 1.61 20.40 -1.44
CA LEU A 128 1.31 21.85 -1.49
C LEU A 128 2.56 22.70 -1.70
N ASP A 129 3.67 22.35 -1.06
CA ASP A 129 4.89 23.16 -1.11
C ASP A 129 5.60 23.07 -2.48
N GLN A 130 5.45 21.93 -3.17
CA GLN A 130 6.00 21.74 -4.52
C GLN A 130 5.20 22.57 -5.54
N ALA A 131 3.87 22.62 -5.40
CA ALA A 131 3.02 23.45 -6.25
C ALA A 131 3.16 24.96 -5.92
N LEU A 132 3.28 25.32 -4.64
CA LEU A 132 3.44 26.70 -4.19
C LEU A 132 4.81 27.27 -4.56
N SER A 133 5.89 26.50 -4.41
CA SER A 133 7.24 26.90 -4.82
C SER A 133 7.36 27.08 -6.34
N ALA A 134 6.70 26.22 -7.12
CA ALA A 134 6.64 26.35 -8.57
C ALA A 134 5.91 27.63 -9.00
N GLU A 135 4.81 27.99 -8.32
CA GLU A 135 4.00 29.15 -8.70
C GLU A 135 4.60 30.48 -8.21
N ILE A 136 5.28 30.50 -7.06
CA ILE A 136 6.00 31.67 -6.55
C ILE A 136 7.18 32.01 -7.49
N THR A 137 7.96 31.02 -7.91
CA THR A 137 9.07 31.23 -8.85
C THR A 137 8.59 31.73 -10.21
N ARG A 138 7.39 31.30 -10.63
CA ARG A 138 6.77 31.72 -11.90
C ARG A 138 6.21 33.14 -11.87
N LYS A 139 5.91 33.70 -10.70
CA LYS A 139 5.30 35.04 -10.54
C LYS A 139 6.24 36.12 -10.03
N ILE A 140 7.38 35.77 -9.43
CA ILE A 140 8.32 36.72 -8.82
C ILE A 140 9.58 36.95 -9.70
N ASN A 141 9.66 36.37 -10.90
CA ASN A 141 10.70 36.69 -11.88
C ASN A 141 10.10 36.94 -13.27
#